data_AF-A0A1S7LMM1-F1
#
_entry.id   AF-A0A1S7LMM1-F1
#
_cell.length_a   1.000
_cell.length_b   1.000
_cell.length_c   1.000
_cell.angle_alpha   90.00
_cell.angle_beta   90.00
_cell.angle_gamma   90.00
#
_symmetry.space_group_name_H-M   'P 1'
#
loop_
_entity.id
_entity.type
_entity.pdbx_description
1 polymer ?
#
loop_
_entity_poly.entity_id
_entity_poly.type
_entity_poly.pdbx_seq_one_letter_code
_entity_poly.pdbx_strand_id
1 'polypeptide(L)'
;MTCLLKWEHQPENRTLTWRLAISNLRNQVEDLIEDSEEDLYERMNMDDLYSQVKPAVMSSGIPSDCPYTLEDLVDPYFWPDE
;
A
#
# COMPACT_ATOMS: atom_id res chain seq x y z
N MET A 1 -0.79 -2.95 1.04
CA MET A 1 0.60 -2.42 0.97
C MET A 1 1.60 -3.36 0.29
N THR A 2 1.72 -4.65 0.64
CA THR A 2 2.75 -5.56 0.06
C THR A 2 2.78 -5.60 -1.47
N CYS A 3 1.62 -5.70 -2.13
CA CYS A 3 1.57 -5.70 -3.60
C CYS A 3 1.97 -4.35 -4.21
N LEU A 4 1.70 -3.23 -3.53
CA LEU A 4 2.08 -1.88 -3.96
C LEU A 4 3.60 -1.68 -3.88
N LEU A 5 4.24 -2.15 -2.80
CA LEU A 5 5.71 -2.13 -2.70
C LEU A 5 6.40 -3.01 -3.74
N LYS A 6 5.82 -4.17 -4.05
CA LYS A 6 6.28 -5.02 -5.14
C LYS A 6 6.07 -4.35 -6.50
N TRP A 7 5.00 -3.57 -6.66
CA TRP A 7 4.74 -2.81 -7.88
C TRP A 7 5.81 -1.75 -8.13
N GLU A 8 6.18 -0.98 -7.09
CA GLU A 8 7.24 0.04 -7.16
C GLU A 8 8.61 -0.58 -7.41
N HIS A 9 9.03 -1.53 -6.56
CA HIS A 9 10.43 -1.99 -6.53
C HIS A 9 10.72 -3.24 -7.37
N GLN A 10 9.72 -3.83 -8.02
CA GLN A 10 9.91 -4.99 -8.90
C GLN A 10 9.14 -4.78 -10.22
N PRO A 11 9.45 -3.71 -10.98
CA PRO A 11 8.70 -3.34 -12.19
C PRO A 11 8.72 -4.46 -13.24
N GLU A 12 9.81 -5.21 -13.36
CA GLU A 12 9.91 -6.38 -14.25
C GLU A 12 8.99 -7.55 -13.87
N ASN A 13 8.48 -7.57 -12.64
CA ASN A 13 7.61 -8.63 -12.12
C ASN A 13 6.15 -8.18 -11.96
N ARG A 14 5.77 -6.99 -12.47
CA ARG A 14 4.39 -6.51 -12.42
C ARG A 14 3.46 -7.51 -13.12
N THR A 15 2.46 -7.99 -12.40
CA THR A 15 1.44 -8.92 -12.92
C THR A 15 0.04 -8.34 -12.76
N LEU A 16 -0.89 -8.83 -13.59
CA LEU A 16 -2.31 -8.49 -13.46
C LEU A 16 -2.85 -8.83 -12.07
N THR A 17 -2.38 -9.93 -11.46
CA THR A 17 -2.77 -10.34 -10.11
C THR A 17 -2.39 -9.29 -9.06
N TRP A 18 -1.22 -8.67 -9.17
CA TRP A 18 -0.81 -7.60 -8.24
C TRP A 18 -1.67 -6.35 -8.43
N ARG A 19 -1.96 -5.98 -9.68
CA ARG A 19 -2.85 -4.85 -9.98
C ARG A 19 -4.23 -5.05 -9.36
N LEU A 20 -4.82 -6.23 -9.55
CA LEU A 20 -6.11 -6.60 -8.96
C LEU A 20 -6.06 -6.63 -7.43
N ALA A 21 -4.98 -7.16 -6.84
CA ALA A 21 -4.81 -7.19 -5.39
C ALA A 21 -4.68 -5.78 -4.80
N ILE A 22 -3.98 -4.86 -5.49
CA ILE A 22 -3.89 -3.45 -5.09
C ILE A 22 -5.29 -2.84 -5.12
N SER A 23 -6.00 -2.89 -6.25
CA SER A 23 -7.34 -2.32 -6.37
C SER A 23 -8.32 -2.88 -5.33
N ASN A 24 -8.32 -4.19 -5.10
CA ASN A 24 -9.18 -4.80 -4.09
C ASN A 24 -8.82 -4.35 -2.67
N LEU A 25 -7.53 -4.15 -2.37
CA LEU A 25 -7.12 -3.65 -1.06
C LEU A 25 -7.52 -2.18 -0.88
N ARG A 26 -7.51 -1.36 -1.94
CA ARG A 26 -7.99 0.03 -1.88
C ARG A 26 -9.45 0.08 -1.46
N ASN A 27 -10.30 -0.65 -2.19
CA ASN A 27 -11.72 -0.70 -1.89
C ASN A 27 -11.99 -1.22 -0.48
N GLN A 28 -11.27 -2.26 -0.03
CA GLN A 28 -11.43 -2.76 1.35
C GLN A 28 -11.04 -1.72 2.40
N VAL A 29 -9.97 -0.95 2.17
CA VAL A 29 -9.55 0.10 3.11
C VAL A 29 -10.55 1.25 3.09
N GLU A 30 -11.03 1.66 1.92
CA GLU A 30 -12.08 2.66 1.76
C GLU A 30 -13.38 2.24 2.45
N ASP A 31 -13.86 1.02 2.23
CA ASP A 31 -15.04 0.45 2.89
C ASP A 31 -14.87 0.43 4.43
N LEU A 32 -13.69 0.03 4.93
CA LEU A 32 -13.40 0.00 6.37
C LEU A 32 -13.37 1.39 6.99
N ILE A 33 -12.91 2.38 6.24
CA ILE A 33 -12.90 3.77 6.65
C ILE A 33 -14.34 4.30 6.66
N GLU A 34 -15.13 4.04 5.63
CA GLU A 34 -16.53 4.51 5.55
C GLU A 34 -17.41 3.90 6.66
N ASP A 35 -17.17 2.64 7.04
CA ASP A 35 -17.91 1.94 8.09
C ASP A 35 -17.46 2.33 9.52
N SER A 36 -16.26 2.91 9.65
CA SER A 36 -15.77 3.41 10.93
C SER A 36 -16.02 4.90 11.08
N GLU A 37 -16.32 5.35 12.29
CA GLU A 37 -16.16 6.78 12.60
C GLU A 37 -14.69 7.18 12.32
N GLU A 38 -14.47 8.41 11.81
CA GLU A 38 -13.21 8.95 11.22
C GLU A 38 -11.91 8.65 11.99
N ASP A 39 -12.02 8.23 13.25
CA ASP A 39 -10.98 7.73 14.15
C ASP A 39 -10.03 6.68 13.53
N LEU A 40 -10.47 5.85 12.57
CA LEU A 40 -9.58 4.85 11.95
C LEU A 40 -8.45 5.50 11.13
N TYR A 41 -8.73 6.62 10.46
CA TYR A 41 -7.74 7.36 9.69
C TYR A 41 -6.62 7.87 10.58
N GLU A 42 -6.97 8.39 11.77
CA GLU A 42 -6.01 8.95 12.72
C GLU A 42 -5.21 7.88 13.48
N ARG A 43 -5.78 6.68 13.62
CA ARG A 43 -5.16 5.57 14.38
C ARG A 43 -4.29 4.68 13.51
N MET A 44 -4.38 4.77 12.19
CA MET A 44 -3.53 4.01 11.28
C MET A 44 -2.12 4.58 11.24
N ASN A 45 -1.17 3.86 11.86
CA ASN A 45 0.24 4.16 11.74
C ASN A 45 0.83 3.50 10.49
N MET A 46 1.12 4.31 9.47
CA MET A 46 1.69 3.87 8.20
C MET A 46 3.08 3.25 8.35
N ASP A 47 3.92 3.76 9.25
CA ASP A 47 5.26 3.22 9.50
C ASP A 47 5.22 1.83 10.15
N ASP A 48 4.25 1.59 11.03
CA ASP A 48 4.05 0.28 11.65
C ASP A 48 3.56 -0.75 10.62
N LEU A 49 2.62 -0.37 9.76
CA LEU A 49 2.14 -1.21 8.65
C LEU A 49 3.27 -1.52 7.67
N TYR A 50 4.05 -0.51 7.32
CA TYR A 50 5.17 -0.63 6.41
C TYR A 50 6.27 -1.55 6.96
N SER A 51 6.63 -1.39 8.22
CA SER A 51 7.61 -2.22 8.92
C SER A 51 7.22 -3.71 8.94
N GLN A 52 5.93 -4.02 8.98
CA GLN A 52 5.43 -5.40 8.92
C GLN A 52 5.52 -6.02 7.54
N VAL A 53 5.31 -5.24 6.47
CA VAL A 53 5.28 -5.77 5.10
C VAL A 53 6.62 -5.68 4.38
N LYS A 54 7.50 -4.75 4.77
CA LYS A 54 8.82 -4.53 4.18
C LYS A 54 9.67 -5.81 4.10
N PRO A 55 9.75 -6.68 5.14
CA PRO A 55 10.50 -7.93 5.06
C PRO A 55 9.97 -8.91 4.01
N ALA A 56 8.69 -8.82 3.63
CA ALA A 56 8.09 -9.69 2.61
C ALA A 56 8.40 -9.24 1.16
N VAL A 57 8.99 -8.05 0.99
CA VAL A 57 9.29 -7.48 -0.34
C VAL A 57 10.75 -7.73 -0.75
N MET A 58 11.67 -8.03 0.19
CA MET A 58 13.04 -8.55 -0.04
C MET A 58 13.77 -7.94 -1.26
N SER A 59 13.62 -6.64 -1.51
CA SER A 59 14.38 -5.94 -2.55
C SER A 59 15.41 -5.00 -1.93
N SER A 60 16.55 -4.88 -2.59
CA SER A 60 17.52 -3.82 -2.30
C SER A 60 16.97 -2.48 -2.74
N GLY A 61 17.14 -1.43 -1.93
CA GLY A 61 16.76 -0.07 -2.29
C GLY A 61 15.40 0.40 -1.75
N ILE A 62 14.70 -0.42 -0.97
CA ILE A 62 13.47 0.02 -0.29
C ILE A 62 13.83 1.00 0.85
N PRO A 63 13.17 2.17 0.95
CA PRO A 63 13.41 3.17 2.00
C PRO A 63 13.33 2.63 3.44
N SER A 64 14.03 3.29 4.37
CA SER A 64 13.97 2.95 5.80
C SER A 64 12.58 3.16 6.38
N ASP A 65 12.00 4.31 6.09
CA ASP A 65 10.68 4.77 6.56
C ASP A 65 9.60 4.55 5.48
N CYS A 66 8.31 4.61 5.85
CA CYS A 66 7.22 4.43 4.90
C CYS A 66 7.18 5.58 3.89
N PRO A 67 7.26 5.32 2.57
CA PRO A 67 7.16 6.37 1.56
C PRO A 67 5.72 6.79 1.23
N TYR A 68 4.73 6.10 1.78
CA TYR A 68 3.32 6.31 1.44
C TYR A 68 2.52 6.87 2.60
N THR A 69 1.54 7.69 2.25
CA THR A 69 0.46 8.11 3.13
C THR A 69 -0.73 7.15 3.03
N LEU A 70 -1.71 7.31 3.92
CA LEU A 70 -2.97 6.56 3.81
C LEU A 70 -3.77 6.98 2.57
N GLU A 71 -3.73 8.26 2.21
CA GLU A 71 -4.36 8.82 1.01
C GLU A 71 -3.83 8.13 -0.26
N ASP A 72 -2.51 7.92 -0.34
CA ASP A 72 -1.87 7.18 -1.45
C ASP A 72 -2.34 5.72 -1.55
N LEU A 73 -2.64 5.09 -0.41
CA LEU A 73 -3.11 3.70 -0.38
C LEU A 73 -4.54 3.58 -0.91
N VAL A 74 -5.41 4.56 -0.64
CA VAL A 74 -6.81 4.52 -1.07
C VAL A 74 -7.03 5.15 -2.45
N ASP A 75 -6.14 6.04 -2.90
CA ASP A 75 -6.29 6.70 -4.19
C ASP A 75 -6.25 5.70 -5.36
N PRO A 76 -7.34 5.53 -6.13
CA PRO A 76 -7.37 4.60 -7.26
C PRO A 76 -6.39 4.98 -8.39
N TYR A 77 -5.97 6.25 -8.46
CA TYR A 77 -5.06 6.78 -9.48
C TYR A 77 -3.60 6.80 -9.05
N PHE A 78 -3.29 6.55 -7.77
CA PHE A 78 -1.91 6.48 -7.31
C PHE A 78 -1.26 5.17 -7.77
N TRP A 79 -0.19 5.26 -8.56
CA TRP A 79 0.62 4.11 -8.99
C TRP A 79 2.09 4.55 -8.99
N PRO A 80 2.91 4.11 -8.01
CA PRO A 80 4.32 4.49 -7.98
C PRO A 80 5.06 4.04 -9.24
N ASP A 81 5.88 4.94 -9.81
CA ASP A 81 6.66 4.70 -11.03
C ASP A 81 5.82 4.32 -12.28
N GLU A 82 4.58 4.83 -12.41
CA GLU A 82 3.76 4.83 -13.64
C GLU A 82 3.42 6.27 -14.04
#